data_AF-W5TJ19-F1
#
_entry.id   AF-W5TJ19-F1
#
_cell.length_a   1.000
_cell.length_b   1.000
_cell.length_c   1.000
_cell.angle_alpha   90.00
_cell.angle_beta   90.00
_cell.angle_gamma   90.00
#
_symmetry.space_group_name_H-M   'P 1'
#
loop_
_entity.id
_entity.type
_entity.pdbx_description
1 polymer ?
#
loop_
_entity_poly.entity_id
_entity_poly.type
_entity_poly.pdbx_seq_one_letter_code
_entity_poly.pdbx_strand_id
1 'polypeptide(L)'
;MGRLANRRITDATYAPDPRAAITRRLDSYAPGDTDLAWSRITFWRALLASALDVPPYEPIESVTVSGLAEEPALDILAGWLAAKLECPIHRKTGELKVVLHRPSVSVGIERPQTGRTATLTRTSEPDQRFALARRETRDCLAEELRRLDADEVYAEALAGIGKVVYE
;
A
#
# COMPACT_ATOMS: atom_id res chain seq x y z
N MET A 1 2.56 -23.16 -31.10
CA MET A 1 2.36 -23.00 -29.64
C MET A 1 3.50 -22.17 -29.05
N GLY A 2 3.46 -20.84 -29.23
CA GLY A 2 4.39 -19.92 -28.59
C GLY A 2 3.80 -19.45 -27.27
N ARG A 3 4.35 -19.90 -26.14
CA ARG A 3 3.85 -19.58 -24.79
C ARG A 3 4.48 -18.27 -24.31
N LEU A 4 4.02 -17.16 -24.85
CA LEU A 4 4.38 -15.82 -24.38
C LEU A 4 3.44 -15.44 -23.22
N ALA A 5 4.02 -15.50 -22.01
CA ALA A 5 3.56 -14.97 -20.72
C ALA A 5 2.40 -15.68 -19.99
N ASN A 6 2.75 -16.47 -18.97
CA ASN A 6 1.87 -16.90 -17.86
C ASN A 6 1.57 -15.73 -16.90
N ARG A 7 1.17 -14.55 -17.39
CA ARG A 7 0.95 -13.36 -16.55
C ARG A 7 -0.55 -13.07 -16.39
N ARG A 8 -1.03 -13.05 -15.15
CA ARG A 8 -2.42 -12.67 -14.82
C ARG A 8 -2.40 -11.34 -14.07
N ILE A 9 -2.97 -10.31 -14.69
CA ILE A 9 -3.17 -9.00 -14.07
C ILE A 9 -4.65 -8.88 -13.73
N THR A 10 -4.96 -8.68 -12.45
CA THR A 10 -6.33 -8.48 -11.96
C THR A 10 -6.55 -7.06 -11.45
N ASP A 11 -7.81 -6.71 -11.20
CA ASP A 11 -8.16 -5.46 -10.54
C ASP A 11 -9.25 -5.71 -9.49
N ALA A 12 -8.89 -5.65 -8.22
CA ALA A 12 -9.83 -5.83 -7.11
C ALA A 12 -10.77 -4.64 -6.92
N THR A 13 -10.43 -3.44 -7.41
CA THR A 13 -11.17 -2.20 -7.13
C THR A 13 -12.62 -2.22 -7.59
N TYR A 14 -12.93 -2.96 -8.66
CA TYR A 14 -14.29 -3.04 -9.22
C TYR A 14 -15.03 -4.31 -8.82
N ALA A 15 -14.48 -5.12 -7.91
CA ALA A 15 -15.17 -6.30 -7.41
C ALA A 15 -16.36 -5.90 -6.51
N PRO A 16 -17.42 -6.71 -6.40
CA PRO A 16 -18.53 -6.46 -5.47
C PRO A 16 -18.09 -6.34 -4.01
N ASP A 17 -17.03 -7.07 -3.63
CA ASP A 17 -16.34 -6.95 -2.34
C ASP A 17 -14.83 -6.84 -2.62
N PRO A 18 -14.31 -5.60 -2.78
CA PRO A 18 -12.90 -5.37 -3.12
C PRO A 18 -11.92 -5.94 -2.11
N ARG A 19 -12.24 -5.82 -0.81
CA ARG A 19 -11.40 -6.33 0.28
C ARG A 19 -11.31 -7.85 0.25
N ALA A 20 -12.44 -8.54 0.12
CA ALA A 20 -12.42 -10.00 -0.01
C ALA A 20 -11.76 -10.43 -1.33
N ALA A 21 -11.91 -9.65 -2.41
CA ALA A 21 -11.28 -9.94 -3.69
C ALA A 21 -9.75 -9.85 -3.62
N ILE A 22 -9.17 -8.82 -2.98
CA ILE A 22 -7.72 -8.69 -2.83
C ILE A 22 -7.17 -9.74 -1.86
N THR A 23 -7.88 -10.04 -0.77
CA THR A 23 -7.47 -11.05 0.22
C THR A 23 -7.37 -12.45 -0.41
N ARG A 24 -8.37 -12.85 -1.22
CA ARG A 24 -8.37 -14.14 -1.93
C ARG A 24 -7.31 -14.27 -3.03
N ARG A 25 -6.59 -13.20 -3.38
CA ARG A 25 -5.49 -13.31 -4.35
C ARG A 25 -4.36 -14.19 -3.84
N LEU A 26 -4.14 -14.22 -2.52
CA LEU A 26 -3.13 -15.08 -1.92
C LEU A 26 -3.40 -16.57 -2.19
N ASP A 27 -4.66 -17.00 -2.04
CA ASP A 27 -5.07 -18.40 -2.17
C ASP A 27 -4.79 -19.00 -3.56
N SER A 28 -4.71 -18.15 -4.58
CA SER A 28 -4.49 -18.54 -5.97
C SER A 28 -3.26 -17.90 -6.59
N TYR A 29 -2.35 -17.37 -5.77
CA TYR A 29 -1.16 -16.69 -6.25
C TYR A 29 -0.23 -17.65 -6.98
N ALA A 30 0.15 -17.30 -8.20
CA ALA A 30 1.24 -17.91 -8.93
C ALA A 30 2.31 -16.86 -9.28
N PRO A 31 3.60 -17.25 -9.43
CA PRO A 31 4.63 -16.35 -9.93
C PRO A 31 4.22 -15.68 -11.24
N GLY A 32 4.20 -14.34 -11.25
CA GLY A 32 3.73 -13.53 -12.37
C GLY A 32 2.32 -12.96 -12.20
N ASP A 33 1.56 -13.38 -11.18
CA ASP A 33 0.27 -12.79 -10.85
C ASP A 33 0.45 -11.44 -10.14
N THR A 34 -0.33 -10.44 -10.54
CA THR A 34 -0.41 -9.15 -9.85
C THR A 34 -1.82 -8.57 -9.88
N ASP A 35 -2.09 -7.62 -8.99
CA ASP A 35 -3.33 -6.83 -8.99
C ASP A 35 -2.99 -5.34 -9.12
N LEU A 36 -3.78 -4.59 -9.90
CA LEU A 36 -3.56 -3.16 -10.10
C LEU A 36 -3.62 -2.36 -8.80
N ALA A 37 -4.27 -2.86 -7.74
CA ALA A 37 -4.21 -2.28 -6.40
C ALA A 37 -2.76 -2.13 -5.88
N TRP A 38 -1.86 -3.05 -6.26
CA TRP A 38 -0.45 -2.99 -5.88
C TRP A 38 0.32 -1.87 -6.57
N SER A 39 0.11 -1.72 -7.88
CA SER A 39 0.64 -0.60 -8.65
C SER A 39 0.08 0.74 -8.16
N ARG A 40 -1.20 0.80 -7.77
CA ARG A 40 -1.81 2.07 -7.29
C ARG A 40 -1.09 2.69 -6.10
N ILE A 41 -0.41 1.88 -5.27
CA ILE A 41 0.32 2.34 -4.09
C ILE A 41 1.83 2.49 -4.28
N THR A 42 2.37 2.34 -5.49
CA THR A 42 3.83 2.44 -5.72
C THR A 42 4.44 3.73 -5.15
N PHE A 43 3.79 4.88 -5.35
CA PHE A 43 4.28 6.15 -4.80
C PHE A 43 4.03 6.31 -3.29
N TRP A 44 2.96 5.71 -2.75
CA TRP A 44 2.75 5.65 -1.30
C TRP A 44 3.85 4.83 -0.62
N ARG A 45 4.18 3.65 -1.16
CA ARG A 45 5.26 2.80 -0.66
C ARG A 45 6.61 3.51 -0.71
N ALA A 46 6.91 4.20 -1.82
CA ALA A 46 8.15 4.96 -1.96
C ALA A 46 8.27 6.09 -0.92
N LEU A 47 7.19 6.86 -0.71
CA LEU A 47 7.18 7.94 0.28
C LEU A 47 7.28 7.41 1.71
N LEU A 48 6.58 6.33 2.05
CA LEU A 48 6.66 5.67 3.35
C LEU A 48 8.06 5.10 3.64
N ALA A 49 8.66 4.42 2.66
CA ALA A 49 10.02 3.90 2.79
C ALA A 49 11.03 5.03 3.02
N SER A 50 10.93 6.13 2.26
CA SER A 50 11.76 7.31 2.44
C SER A 50 11.56 7.96 3.81
N ALA A 51 10.31 8.07 4.29
CA ALA A 51 10.00 8.67 5.58
C ALA A 51 10.55 7.87 6.77
N LEU A 52 10.70 6.55 6.60
CA LEU A 52 11.26 5.61 7.58
C LEU A 52 12.79 5.58 7.62
N ASP A 53 13.45 5.97 6.53
CA ASP A 53 14.92 5.99 6.41
C ASP A 53 15.57 7.23 7.06
N VAL A 54 14.81 7.96 7.86
CA VAL A 54 15.23 9.18 8.57
C VAL A 54 15.28 8.90 10.09
N PRO A 55 16.29 9.44 10.81
CA PRO A 55 16.34 9.41 12.28
C PRO A 55 15.01 9.82 12.95
N PRO A 56 14.71 9.36 14.18
CA PRO A 56 15.63 8.72 15.13
C PRO A 56 15.79 7.20 15.02
N TYR A 57 15.26 6.54 13.98
CA TYR A 57 15.29 5.07 13.80
C TYR A 57 14.76 4.27 15.01
N GLU A 58 13.93 4.89 15.85
CA GLU A 58 13.21 4.21 16.90
C GLU A 58 12.26 3.15 16.33
N PRO A 59 12.00 2.07 17.09
CA PRO A 59 11.03 1.07 16.69
C PRO A 59 9.66 1.72 16.48
N ILE A 60 8.96 1.26 15.45
CA ILE A 60 7.59 1.67 15.18
C ILE A 60 6.69 0.84 16.09
N GLU A 61 5.90 1.50 16.93
CA GLU A 61 5.02 0.84 17.89
C GLU A 61 3.70 0.42 17.26
N SER A 62 3.19 1.19 16.31
CA SER A 62 2.01 0.86 15.51
C SER A 62 1.93 1.72 14.25
N VAL A 63 1.14 1.28 13.28
CA VAL A 63 0.78 2.08 12.09
C VAL A 63 -0.72 2.06 11.88
N THR A 64 -1.30 3.22 11.57
CA THR A 64 -2.69 3.34 11.11
C THR A 64 -2.72 3.64 9.62
N VAL A 65 -3.46 2.84 8.85
CA VAL A 65 -3.79 3.06 7.44
C VAL A 65 -5.27 3.40 7.33
N SER A 66 -5.57 4.65 6.99
CA SER A 66 -6.92 5.19 6.91
C SER A 66 -7.29 5.58 5.49
N GLY A 67 -8.58 5.46 5.16
CA GLY A 67 -9.16 5.82 3.87
C GLY A 67 -10.45 5.04 3.60
N LEU A 68 -11.02 5.17 2.40
CA LEU A 68 -12.28 4.51 2.00
C LEU A 68 -12.26 3.00 2.25
N ALA A 69 -13.36 2.44 2.76
CA ALA A 69 -13.45 1.02 3.11
C ALA A 69 -13.29 0.10 1.90
N GLU A 70 -13.76 0.57 0.74
CA GLU A 70 -13.82 -0.11 -0.54
C GLU A 70 -12.56 0.06 -1.40
N GLU A 71 -11.47 0.64 -0.85
CA GLU A 71 -10.20 0.84 -1.58
C GLU A 71 -9.18 -0.28 -1.26
N PRO A 72 -9.09 -1.34 -2.09
CA PRO A 72 -8.20 -2.48 -1.84
C PRO A 72 -6.71 -2.10 -1.94
N ALA A 73 -6.40 -0.97 -2.57
CA ALA A 73 -5.05 -0.41 -2.55
C ALA A 73 -4.58 -0.12 -1.12
N LEU A 74 -5.48 0.26 -0.21
CA LEU A 74 -5.14 0.49 1.20
C LEU A 74 -5.02 -0.81 2.00
N ASP A 75 -5.77 -1.85 1.63
CA ASP A 75 -5.63 -3.18 2.22
C ASP A 75 -4.25 -3.78 1.90
N ILE A 76 -3.83 -3.75 0.64
CA ILE A 76 -2.51 -4.25 0.24
C ILE A 76 -1.38 -3.37 0.78
N LEU A 77 -1.60 -2.06 0.96
CA LEU A 77 -0.64 -1.18 1.64
C LEU A 77 -0.45 -1.57 3.11
N ALA A 78 -1.56 -1.81 3.82
CA ALA A 78 -1.52 -2.29 5.20
C ALA A 78 -0.84 -3.66 5.29
N GLY A 79 -1.15 -4.58 4.37
CA GLY A 79 -0.49 -5.88 4.29
C GLY A 79 1.01 -5.78 4.03
N TRP A 80 1.44 -4.90 3.12
CA TRP A 80 2.87 -4.63 2.91
C TRP A 80 3.55 -4.09 4.16
N LEU A 81 2.94 -3.14 4.86
CA LEU A 81 3.47 -2.63 6.13
C LEU A 81 3.54 -3.74 7.18
N ALA A 82 2.53 -4.61 7.29
CA ALA A 82 2.53 -5.74 8.22
C ALA A 82 3.56 -6.84 7.87
N ALA A 83 3.97 -6.91 6.60
CA ALA A 83 5.04 -7.79 6.16
C ALA A 83 6.43 -7.21 6.43
N LYS A 84 6.58 -5.88 6.41
CA LYS A 84 7.87 -5.20 6.59
C LYS A 84 8.13 -4.71 8.01
N LEU A 85 7.09 -4.52 8.81
CA LEU A 85 7.18 -3.99 10.16
C LEU A 85 6.72 -5.03 11.17
N GLU A 86 7.46 -5.16 12.27
CA GLU A 86 7.14 -6.07 13.38
C GLU A 86 6.24 -5.38 14.42
N CYS A 87 5.16 -4.74 13.97
CA CYS A 87 4.24 -3.99 14.84
C CYS A 87 2.77 -4.11 14.37
N PRO A 88 1.79 -3.83 15.25
CA PRO A 88 0.38 -3.78 14.88
C PRO A 88 0.09 -2.77 13.77
N ILE A 89 -0.61 -3.24 12.73
CA ILE A 89 -1.10 -2.40 11.63
C ILE A 89 -2.62 -2.35 11.70
N HIS A 90 -3.16 -1.14 11.83
CA HIS A 90 -4.59 -0.86 11.97
C HIS A 90 -5.14 -0.30 10.66
N ARG A 91 -6.18 -0.92 10.11
CA ARG A 91 -6.90 -0.46 8.91
C ARG A 91 -8.25 0.10 9.31
N LYS A 92 -8.49 1.40 9.07
CA LYS A 92 -9.72 2.11 9.50
C LYS A 92 -10.38 2.89 8.37
N THR A 93 -11.70 3.03 8.40
CA THR A 93 -12.40 3.94 7.47
C THR A 93 -12.26 5.40 7.91
N GLY A 94 -11.91 6.28 6.97
CA GLY A 94 -11.75 7.70 7.27
C GLY A 94 -11.04 8.48 6.17
N GLU A 95 -10.37 9.57 6.55
CA GLU A 95 -9.51 10.35 5.66
C GLU A 95 -8.36 9.50 5.13
N LEU A 96 -7.92 9.80 3.90
CA LEU A 96 -6.80 9.08 3.29
C LEU A 96 -5.47 9.52 3.91
N LYS A 97 -4.96 8.69 4.83
CA LYS A 97 -3.70 8.91 5.52
C LYS A 97 -3.06 7.63 6.04
N VAL A 98 -1.75 7.69 6.23
CA VAL A 98 -0.96 6.69 6.95
C VAL A 98 -0.23 7.38 8.08
N VAL A 99 -0.35 6.88 9.30
CA VAL A 99 0.31 7.45 10.48
C VAL A 99 1.13 6.38 11.16
N LEU A 100 2.42 6.63 11.32
CA LEU A 100 3.37 5.78 12.02
C LEU A 100 3.65 6.37 13.39
N HIS A 101 3.53 5.56 14.43
CA HIS A 101 3.79 5.96 15.80
C HIS A 101 5.11 5.36 16.28
N ARG A 102 6.01 6.23 16.76
CA ARG A 102 7.22 5.85 17.51
C ARG A 102 7.13 6.49 18.90
N PRO A 103 7.94 6.05 19.88
CA PRO A 103 7.92 6.58 21.25
C PRO A 103 8.02 8.11 21.32
N SER A 104 8.89 8.72 20.50
CA SER A 104 9.10 10.18 20.55
C SER A 104 8.50 10.94 19.37
N VAL A 105 8.34 10.29 18.21
CA VAL A 105 7.97 10.97 16.95
C VAL A 105 6.86 10.20 16.23
N SER A 106 5.81 10.92 15.82
CA SER A 106 4.85 10.39 14.85
C SER A 106 5.14 10.96 13.47
N VAL A 107 4.95 10.12 12.45
CA VAL A 107 5.07 10.50 11.04
C VAL A 107 3.73 10.26 10.37
N GLY A 108 3.12 11.32 9.85
CA GLY A 108 1.87 11.25 9.11
C GLY A 108 2.11 11.53 7.63
N ILE A 109 1.46 10.78 6.75
CA ILE A 109 1.31 11.14 5.34
C ILE A 109 -0.19 11.16 5.05
N GLU A 110 -0.71 12.30 4.63
CA GLU A 110 -2.11 12.47 4.29
C GLU A 110 -2.27 13.08 2.90
N ARG A 111 -3.36 12.71 2.22
CA ARG A 111 -3.72 13.31 0.93
C ARG A 111 -5.24 13.42 0.88
N PRO A 112 -5.82 14.57 0.52
CA PRO A 112 -7.25 14.64 0.24
C PRO A 112 -7.66 13.57 -0.77
N GLN A 113 -8.86 12.98 -0.63
CA GLN A 113 -9.27 11.83 -1.43
C GLN A 113 -9.19 12.10 -2.94
N THR A 114 -9.59 13.30 -3.36
CA THR A 114 -9.52 13.80 -4.75
C THR A 114 -8.29 14.70 -5.01
N GLY A 115 -7.42 14.85 -4.00
CA GLY A 115 -6.23 15.68 -4.06
C GLY A 115 -5.08 15.03 -4.81
N ARG A 116 -4.15 15.88 -5.28
CA ARG A 116 -2.93 15.47 -6.00
C ARG A 116 -1.64 15.68 -5.20
N THR A 117 -1.75 16.32 -4.05
CA THR A 117 -0.62 16.69 -3.19
C THR A 117 -0.83 16.06 -1.83
N ALA A 118 0.16 15.31 -1.37
CA ALA A 118 0.21 14.78 -0.02
C ALA A 118 1.00 15.72 0.88
N THR A 119 0.63 15.74 2.15
CA THR A 119 1.38 16.40 3.23
C THR A 119 2.03 15.32 4.07
N LEU A 120 3.34 15.42 4.28
CA LEU A 120 4.09 14.66 5.27
C LEU A 120 4.28 15.55 6.49
N THR A 121 3.82 15.06 7.64
CA THR A 121 3.98 15.71 8.94
C THR A 121 4.89 14.86 9.82
N ARG A 122 5.79 15.52 10.56
CA ARG A 122 6.65 14.88 11.56
C ARG A 122 6.70 15.74 12.80
N THR A 123 6.66 15.12 13.98
CA THR A 123 6.78 15.85 15.26
C THR A 123 7.97 16.81 15.24
N SER A 124 7.73 18.08 15.54
CA SER A 124 8.74 19.13 15.63
C SER A 124 9.46 19.50 14.32
N GLU A 125 8.96 19.07 13.15
CA GLU A 125 9.45 19.50 11.85
C GLU A 125 8.36 20.21 11.04
N PRO A 126 8.73 21.11 10.11
CA PRO A 126 7.78 21.70 9.17
C PRO A 126 7.16 20.67 8.21
N ASP A 127 5.90 20.89 7.85
CA ASP A 127 5.20 20.08 6.86
C ASP A 127 5.91 20.08 5.51
N GLN A 128 6.04 18.89 4.91
CA GLN A 128 6.58 18.70 3.57
C GLN A 128 5.46 18.32 2.60
N ARG A 129 5.53 18.81 1.36
CA ARG A 129 4.50 18.55 0.34
C ARG A 129 5.07 17.76 -0.83
N PHE A 130 4.35 16.71 -1.23
CA PHE A 130 4.76 15.79 -2.30
C PHE A 130 3.65 15.63 -3.33
N ALA A 131 4.03 15.52 -4.60
CA ALA A 131 3.10 15.09 -5.63
C ALA A 131 2.75 13.61 -5.40
N LEU A 132 1.48 13.33 -5.14
CA LEU A 132 0.98 11.99 -4.86
C LEU A 132 -0.39 11.81 -5.50
N ALA A 133 -0.53 12.12 -6.79
CA ALA A 133 -1.80 11.95 -7.50
C ALA A 133 -2.25 10.49 -7.50
N ARG A 134 -3.58 10.26 -7.49
CA ARG A 134 -4.11 8.92 -7.76
C ARG A 134 -3.58 8.44 -9.11
N ARG A 135 -3.10 7.20 -9.15
CA ARG A 135 -2.61 6.61 -10.39
C ARG A 135 -3.78 6.12 -11.23
N GLU A 136 -3.75 6.46 -12.51
CA GLU A 136 -4.73 5.99 -13.48
C GLU A 136 -4.51 4.51 -13.80
N THR A 137 -5.59 3.80 -14.15
CA THR A 137 -5.54 2.37 -14.49
C THR A 137 -4.54 2.06 -15.61
N ARG A 138 -4.46 2.92 -16.63
CA ARG A 138 -3.50 2.78 -17.73
C ARG A 138 -2.05 2.81 -17.24
N ASP A 139 -1.73 3.72 -16.31
CA ASP A 139 -0.36 3.89 -15.84
C ASP A 139 0.04 2.74 -14.89
N CYS A 140 -0.93 2.20 -14.14
CA CYS A 140 -0.75 0.98 -13.34
C CYS A 140 -0.52 -0.23 -14.25
N LEU A 141 -1.36 -0.41 -15.28
CA LEU A 141 -1.20 -1.51 -16.24
C LEU A 141 0.15 -1.44 -16.97
N ALA A 142 0.59 -0.25 -17.37
CA ALA A 142 1.88 -0.07 -18.02
C ALA A 142 3.05 -0.43 -17.10
N GLU A 143 2.94 -0.22 -15.78
CA GLU A 143 3.93 -0.67 -14.81
C GLU A 143 3.96 -2.19 -14.70
N GLU A 144 2.80 -2.82 -14.54
CA GLU A 144 2.67 -4.27 -14.46
C GLU A 144 3.19 -4.98 -15.72
N LEU A 145 3.05 -4.38 -16.91
CA LEU A 145 3.56 -4.95 -18.15
C LEU A 145 5.08 -4.82 -18.31
N ARG A 146 5.73 -3.85 -17.63
CA ARG A 146 7.19 -3.69 -17.67
C ARG A 146 7.92 -4.69 -16.78
N ARG A 147 7.28 -5.22 -15.74
CA ARG A 147 7.87 -6.19 -14.82
C ARG A 147 7.54 -7.61 -15.26
N LEU A 148 8.54 -8.35 -15.69
CA LEU A 148 8.38 -9.71 -16.21
C LEU A 148 8.58 -10.80 -15.15
N ASP A 149 9.38 -10.51 -14.11
CA ASP A 149 9.67 -11.45 -13.03
C ASP A 149 8.62 -11.42 -11.92
N ALA A 150 8.64 -12.46 -11.09
CA ALA A 150 7.78 -12.55 -9.90
C ALA A 150 7.99 -11.35 -8.98
N ASP A 151 6.89 -10.87 -8.40
CA ASP A 151 6.94 -9.87 -7.35
C ASP A 151 6.76 -10.51 -5.97
N GLU A 152 7.87 -10.93 -5.39
CA GLU A 152 7.91 -11.52 -4.04
C GLU A 152 7.36 -10.55 -2.98
N VAL A 153 7.61 -9.24 -3.15
CA VAL A 153 7.11 -8.21 -2.22
C VAL A 153 5.59 -8.09 -2.30
N TYR A 154 5.00 -8.29 -3.47
CA TYR A 154 3.54 -8.34 -3.61
C TYR A 154 2.95 -9.59 -2.92
N ALA A 155 3.57 -10.76 -3.09
CA ALA A 155 3.13 -11.98 -2.39
C ALA A 155 3.22 -11.85 -0.86
N GLU A 156 4.31 -11.25 -0.36
CA GLU A 156 4.45 -10.93 1.06
C GLU A 156 3.38 -9.94 1.54
N ALA A 157 3.09 -8.91 0.75
CA ALA A 157 2.05 -7.94 1.07
C ALA A 157 0.66 -8.61 1.15
N LEU A 158 0.34 -9.52 0.23
CA LEU A 158 -0.88 -10.32 0.27
C LEU A 158 -0.95 -11.17 1.54
N ALA A 159 0.13 -11.87 1.90
CA ALA A 159 0.20 -12.64 3.13
C ALA A 159 0.06 -11.75 4.38
N GLY A 160 0.61 -10.54 4.33
CA GLY A 160 0.53 -9.56 5.40
C GLY A 160 -0.89 -9.05 5.67
N ILE A 161 -1.81 -9.10 4.70
CA ILE A 161 -3.23 -8.70 4.91
C ILE A 161 -3.85 -9.49 6.08
N GLY A 162 -3.52 -10.78 6.22
CA GLY A 162 -4.02 -11.62 7.31
C GLY A 162 -3.55 -11.21 8.71
N LYS A 163 -2.57 -10.31 8.82
CA LYS A 163 -2.04 -9.77 10.09
C LYS A 163 -2.62 -8.39 10.44
N VAL A 164 -3.41 -7.79 9.54
CA VAL A 164 -3.96 -6.45 9.70
C VAL A 164 -5.18 -6.47 10.64
N VAL A 165 -5.20 -5.54 11.59
CA VAL A 165 -6.35 -5.31 12.48
C VAL A 165 -7.31 -4.35 11.79
N TYR A 166 -8.53 -4.80 11.52
CA TYR A 166 -9.58 -3.99 10.91
C TYR A 166 -10.49 -3.39 11.98
N GLU A 167 -10.74 -2.08 11.90
CA GLU A 167 -11.59 -1.33 12.82
C GLU A 167 -12.69 -0.52 12.11
#